data_AF-A0A7C2A7C0-F1
#
_entry.id   AF-A0A7C2A7C0-F1
#
_cell.length_a   1.000
_cell.length_b   1.000
_cell.length_c   1.000
_cell.angle_alpha   90.00
_cell.angle_beta   90.00
_cell.angle_gamma   90.00
#
_symmetry.space_group_name_H-M   'P 1'
#
loop_
_entity.id
_entity.type
_entity.pdbx_description
1 polymer ?
#
loop_
_entity_poly.entity_id
_entity_poly.type
_entity_poly.pdbx_seq_one_letter_code
_entity_poly.pdbx_strand_id
1 'polypeptide(L)'
;MKAVLVVILSMAVVIGIGFFSLPILIDKETRGLRSEVQALEQRLEKIEEFIKSEEAASKAAQLPPDANVQKIIKTVNTVSSRVTALEDSFKKSISATEEVIKKQKSTTEEALKKQTETIDKIGKDVGTKIQSFMFNALMAGIRGHVLKVKVELVSKNIGTAKNELELISEAFEKARTSATDEDKKVIEELQGLLKKARAEIDTDLPSATNRVDLLWHELGKLLRKV
;
A
#
# COMPACT_ATOMS: atom_id res chain seq x y z
N MET A 1 7.94 -19.26 6.80
CA MET A 1 8.59 -19.13 5.47
C MET A 1 7.62 -19.22 4.30
N LYS A 2 6.75 -20.24 4.20
CA LYS A 2 5.82 -20.38 3.06
C LYS A 2 4.84 -19.20 2.90
N ALA A 3 4.29 -18.67 3.98
CA ALA A 3 3.37 -17.52 3.92
C ALA A 3 4.04 -16.21 3.49
N VAL A 4 5.29 -15.98 3.89
CA VAL A 4 6.07 -14.78 3.50
C VAL A 4 6.42 -14.84 2.01
N LEU A 5 6.78 -16.02 1.51
CA LEU A 5 7.00 -16.24 0.08
C LEU A 5 5.74 -16.01 -0.75
N VAL A 6 4.56 -16.43 -0.27
CA VAL A 6 3.27 -16.19 -0.95
C VAL A 6 2.94 -14.71 -1.02
N VAL A 7 3.20 -13.94 0.05
CA VAL A 7 2.96 -12.49 0.08
C VAL A 7 3.88 -11.76 -0.90
N ILE A 8 5.17 -12.09 -0.90
CA ILE A 8 6.15 -11.49 -1.84
C ILE A 8 5.78 -11.84 -3.30
N LEU A 9 5.37 -13.09 -3.56
CA LEU A 9 4.96 -13.53 -4.89
C LEU A 9 3.67 -12.83 -5.35
N SER A 10 2.70 -12.64 -4.46
CA SER A 10 1.48 -11.89 -4.78
C SER A 10 1.75 -10.41 -5.07
N MET A 11 2.70 -9.80 -4.36
CA MET A 11 3.07 -8.40 -4.56
C MET A 11 3.83 -8.22 -5.88
N ALA A 12 4.69 -9.17 -6.25
CA ALA A 12 5.36 -9.19 -7.55
C ALA A 12 4.37 -9.34 -8.72
N VAL A 13 3.32 -10.16 -8.57
CA VAL A 13 2.26 -10.31 -9.59
C VAL A 13 1.46 -9.02 -9.75
N VAL A 14 1.11 -8.33 -8.66
CA VAL A 14 0.38 -7.05 -8.73
C VAL A 14 1.24 -5.94 -9.34
N ILE A 15 2.53 -5.87 -9.03
CA ILE A 15 3.47 -4.92 -9.64
C ILE A 15 3.66 -5.24 -11.13
N GLY A 16 3.78 -6.52 -11.50
CA GLY A 16 3.89 -6.95 -12.89
C GLY A 16 2.65 -6.65 -13.72
N ILE A 17 1.46 -6.88 -13.16
CA ILE A 17 0.19 -6.50 -13.79
C ILE A 17 0.09 -4.99 -13.91
N GLY A 18 0.45 -4.22 -12.88
CA GLY A 18 0.50 -2.75 -12.95
C GLY A 18 1.42 -2.24 -14.06
N PHE A 19 2.63 -2.78 -14.16
CA PHE A 19 3.64 -2.35 -15.14
C PHE A 19 3.27 -2.70 -16.59
N PHE A 20 2.56 -3.82 -16.82
CA PHE A 20 2.10 -4.23 -18.15
C PHE A 20 0.71 -3.69 -18.52
N SER A 21 -0.19 -3.48 -17.56
CA SER A 21 -1.55 -3.01 -17.84
C SER A 21 -1.64 -1.50 -18.03
N LEU A 22 -0.82 -0.71 -17.33
CA LEU A 22 -0.79 0.75 -17.49
C LEU A 22 -0.48 1.21 -18.93
N PRO A 23 0.55 0.69 -19.62
CA PRO A 23 0.79 1.07 -21.01
C PRO A 23 -0.33 0.58 -21.95
N ILE A 24 -0.91 -0.60 -21.73
CA ILE A 24 -1.98 -1.15 -22.59
C ILE A 24 -3.33 -0.42 -22.41
N LEU A 25 -3.62 0.09 -21.21
CA LEU A 25 -4.81 0.92 -20.94
C LEU A 25 -4.64 2.34 -21.49
N ILE A 26 -3.45 2.93 -21.36
CA ILE A 26 -3.12 4.23 -21.97
C ILE A 26 -3.20 4.11 -23.50
N ASP A 27 -2.68 3.05 -24.11
CA ASP A 27 -2.73 2.86 -25.57
C ASP A 27 -4.15 2.59 -26.10
N LYS A 28 -5.04 2.01 -25.28
CA LYS A 28 -6.45 1.78 -25.64
C LYS A 28 -7.30 3.04 -25.53
N GLU A 29 -7.08 3.88 -24.52
CA GLU A 29 -7.82 5.15 -24.38
C GLU A 29 -7.23 6.28 -25.25
N THR A 30 -5.91 6.31 -25.47
CA THR A 30 -5.28 7.30 -26.36
C THR A 30 -5.45 6.99 -27.85
N ARG A 31 -5.83 5.77 -28.24
CA ARG A 31 -6.19 5.45 -29.65
C ARG A 31 -7.37 6.26 -30.16
N GLY A 32 -8.37 6.52 -29.32
CA GLY A 32 -9.51 7.38 -29.66
C GLY A 32 -9.06 8.80 -29.93
N LEU A 33 -8.37 9.41 -28.97
CA LEU A 33 -7.81 10.76 -29.08
C LEU A 33 -6.83 10.89 -30.26
N ARG A 34 -5.99 9.89 -30.53
CA ARG A 34 -5.02 9.93 -31.64
C ARG A 34 -5.72 9.83 -32.99
N SER A 35 -6.82 9.07 -33.09
CA SER A 35 -7.65 9.05 -34.30
C SER A 35 -8.41 10.34 -34.51
N GLU A 36 -8.85 11.01 -33.43
CA GLU A 36 -9.51 12.31 -33.50
C GLU A 36 -8.51 13.43 -33.83
N VAL A 37 -7.29 13.38 -33.31
CA VAL A 37 -6.19 14.29 -33.69
C VAL A 37 -5.79 14.07 -35.14
N GLN A 38 -5.63 12.82 -35.61
CA GLN A 38 -5.36 12.54 -37.02
C GLN A 38 -6.52 12.96 -37.94
N ALA A 39 -7.77 12.81 -37.49
CA ALA A 39 -8.93 13.30 -38.23
C ALA A 39 -9.02 14.82 -38.24
N LEU A 40 -8.59 15.51 -37.17
CA LEU A 40 -8.47 16.96 -37.12
C LEU A 40 -7.31 17.45 -37.99
N GLU A 41 -6.15 16.78 -37.97
CA GLU A 41 -5.00 17.07 -38.83
C GLU A 41 -5.37 16.89 -40.29
N GLN A 42 -6.04 15.79 -40.67
CA GLN A 42 -6.53 15.59 -42.04
C GLN A 42 -7.57 16.64 -42.45
N ARG A 43 -8.38 17.15 -41.52
CA ARG A 43 -9.33 18.23 -41.80
C ARG A 43 -8.62 19.57 -41.92
N LEU A 44 -7.60 19.83 -41.10
CA LEU A 44 -6.75 21.01 -41.19
C LEU A 44 -5.95 21.01 -42.49
N GLU A 45 -5.37 19.88 -42.88
CA GLU A 45 -4.60 19.71 -44.12
C GLU A 45 -5.51 19.88 -45.35
N LYS A 46 -6.74 19.38 -45.31
CA LYS A 46 -7.75 19.66 -46.35
C LYS A 46 -8.20 21.12 -46.38
N ILE A 47 -8.29 21.78 -45.23
CA ILE A 47 -8.61 23.22 -45.17
C ILE A 47 -7.43 24.04 -45.68
N GLU A 48 -6.19 23.65 -45.39
CA GLU A 48 -4.97 24.32 -45.81
C GLU A 48 -4.71 24.09 -47.32
N GLU A 49 -5.05 22.91 -47.84
CA GLU A 49 -5.07 22.61 -49.27
C GLU A 49 -6.20 23.37 -49.99
N PHE A 50 -7.36 23.54 -49.34
CA PHE A 50 -8.45 24.39 -49.85
C PHE A 50 -8.03 25.87 -49.87
N ILE A 51 -7.37 26.37 -48.82
CA ILE A 51 -6.85 27.75 -48.74
C ILE A 51 -5.73 27.96 -49.76
N LYS A 52 -4.82 26.99 -49.95
CA LYS A 52 -3.82 27.05 -51.04
C LYS A 52 -4.46 27.01 -52.42
N SER A 53 -5.54 26.24 -52.60
CA SER A 53 -6.30 26.21 -53.85
C SER A 53 -7.07 27.51 -54.07
N GLU A 54 -7.53 28.18 -53.00
CA GLU A 54 -8.19 29.48 -53.01
C GLU A 54 -7.18 30.61 -53.26
N GLU A 55 -5.95 30.52 -52.75
CA GLU A 55 -4.87 31.48 -53.01
C GLU A 55 -4.31 31.32 -54.44
N ALA A 56 -4.24 30.09 -54.96
CA ALA A 56 -3.92 29.80 -56.36
C ALA A 56 -5.05 30.24 -57.31
N ALA A 57 -6.32 30.05 -56.92
CA ALA A 57 -7.47 30.56 -57.64
C ALA A 57 -7.56 32.10 -57.57
N SER A 58 -7.19 32.71 -56.44
CA SER A 58 -7.15 34.17 -56.25
C SER A 58 -6.06 34.84 -57.10
N LYS A 59 -4.90 34.19 -57.27
CA LYS A 59 -3.84 34.67 -58.18
C LYS A 59 -4.15 34.43 -59.66
N ALA A 60 -5.00 33.45 -60.00
CA ALA A 60 -5.41 33.15 -61.38
C ALA A 60 -6.75 33.80 -61.80
N ALA A 61 -7.59 34.21 -60.85
CA ALA A 61 -8.90 34.78 -61.10
C ALA A 61 -8.84 36.32 -61.09
N GLN A 62 -8.54 36.91 -62.25
CA GLN A 62 -9.27 38.10 -62.64
C GLN A 62 -10.75 37.71 -62.67
N LEU A 63 -11.52 38.13 -61.66
CA LEU A 63 -12.94 37.82 -61.56
C LEU A 63 -13.67 38.30 -62.83
N PRO A 64 -14.40 37.42 -63.55
CA PRO A 64 -15.26 37.88 -64.62
C PRO A 64 -16.40 38.73 -64.04
N PRO A 65 -16.91 39.76 -64.75
CA PRO A 65 -17.86 40.76 -64.22
C PRO A 65 -19.27 40.23 -63.87
N ASP A 66 -19.47 38.91 -63.88
CA ASP A 66 -20.79 38.27 -63.76
C ASP A 66 -20.84 37.25 -62.59
N ALA A 67 -20.03 37.49 -61.56
CA ALA A 67 -20.03 36.70 -60.34
C ALA A 67 -21.37 36.86 -59.61
N ASN A 68 -22.28 35.92 -59.88
CA ASN A 68 -23.64 35.86 -59.37
C ASN A 68 -23.69 36.00 -57.84
N VAL A 69 -23.96 37.22 -57.36
CA VAL A 69 -23.97 37.65 -55.96
C VAL A 69 -24.85 36.74 -55.09
N GLN A 70 -25.93 36.20 -55.63
CA GLN A 70 -26.78 35.22 -54.93
C GLN A 70 -26.05 33.91 -54.59
N LYS A 71 -25.13 33.46 -55.44
CA LYS A 71 -24.37 32.23 -55.23
C LYS A 71 -23.33 32.42 -54.12
N ILE A 72 -22.73 33.60 -54.05
CA ILE A 72 -21.80 33.99 -52.96
C ILE A 72 -22.57 34.08 -51.64
N ILE A 73 -23.70 34.78 -51.59
CA ILE A 73 -24.53 34.90 -50.37
C ILE A 73 -25.01 33.53 -49.88
N LYS A 74 -25.46 32.64 -50.77
CA LYS A 74 -25.85 31.27 -50.39
C LYS A 74 -24.67 30.48 -49.83
N THR A 75 -23.48 30.63 -50.41
CA THR A 75 -22.28 29.93 -49.94
C THR A 75 -21.86 30.44 -48.57
N VAL A 76 -21.84 31.75 -48.37
CA VAL A 76 -21.53 32.38 -47.06
C VAL A 76 -22.54 31.99 -45.99
N ASN A 77 -23.84 31.98 -46.29
CA ASN A 77 -24.86 31.52 -45.33
C ASN A 77 -24.73 30.04 -45.00
N THR A 78 -24.35 29.21 -45.98
CA THR A 78 -24.12 27.78 -45.75
C THR A 78 -22.88 27.54 -44.89
N VAL A 79 -21.79 28.27 -45.15
CA VAL A 79 -20.57 28.22 -44.34
C VAL A 79 -20.84 28.72 -42.92
N SER A 80 -21.54 29.85 -42.77
CA SER A 80 -21.93 30.39 -41.46
C SER A 80 -22.75 29.36 -40.66
N SER A 81 -23.76 28.74 -41.28
CA SER A 81 -24.56 27.70 -40.61
C SER A 81 -23.75 26.47 -40.18
N ARG A 82 -22.71 26.10 -40.96
CA ARG A 82 -21.81 25.00 -40.62
C ARG A 82 -20.87 25.37 -39.48
N VAL A 83 -20.40 26.61 -39.43
CA VAL A 83 -19.57 27.13 -38.32
C VAL A 83 -20.38 27.16 -37.02
N THR A 84 -21.63 27.64 -37.05
CA THR A 84 -22.50 27.65 -35.87
C THR A 84 -22.80 26.22 -35.38
N ALA A 85 -23.09 25.29 -36.30
CA ALA A 85 -23.29 23.88 -35.95
C ALA A 85 -22.03 23.23 -35.37
N LEU A 86 -20.85 23.63 -35.84
CA LEU A 86 -19.57 23.16 -35.31
C LEU A 86 -19.31 23.71 -33.90
N GLU A 87 -19.56 25.00 -33.67
CA GLU A 87 -19.48 25.62 -32.34
C GLU A 87 -20.41 24.94 -31.33
N ASP A 88 -21.67 24.69 -31.70
CA ASP A 88 -22.63 23.99 -30.85
C ASP A 88 -22.21 22.56 -30.53
N SER A 89 -21.65 21.86 -31.53
CA SER A 89 -21.07 20.53 -31.33
C SER A 89 -19.86 20.56 -30.38
N PHE A 90 -19.00 21.57 -30.53
CA PHE A 90 -17.80 21.73 -29.71
C PHE A 90 -18.14 22.08 -28.26
N LYS A 91 -19.16 22.93 -28.05
CA LYS A 91 -19.70 23.24 -26.72
C LYS A 91 -20.22 22.00 -26.04
N LYS A 92 -21.00 21.16 -26.74
CA LYS A 92 -21.50 19.89 -26.21
C LYS A 92 -20.37 18.92 -25.85
N SER A 93 -19.35 18.79 -26.68
CA SER A 93 -18.22 17.90 -26.39
C SER A 93 -17.38 18.38 -25.19
N ILE A 94 -17.19 19.70 -25.04
CA ILE A 94 -16.52 20.28 -23.87
C ILE A 94 -17.31 19.98 -22.60
N SER A 95 -18.63 20.22 -22.59
CA SER A 95 -19.47 19.95 -21.41
C SER A 95 -19.49 18.47 -21.04
N ALA A 96 -19.57 17.56 -22.01
CA ALA A 96 -19.49 16.12 -21.76
C ALA A 96 -18.13 15.71 -21.17
N THR A 97 -17.04 16.32 -21.65
CA THR A 97 -15.69 16.07 -21.14
C THR A 97 -15.51 16.58 -19.72
N GLU A 98 -16.03 17.76 -19.38
CA GLU A 98 -16.02 18.28 -18.00
C GLU A 98 -16.76 17.36 -17.02
N GLU A 99 -17.88 16.78 -17.45
CA GLU A 99 -18.66 15.87 -16.62
C GLU A 99 -17.91 14.56 -16.36
N VAL A 100 -17.23 14.02 -17.38
CA VAL A 100 -16.35 12.85 -17.25
C VAL A 100 -15.17 13.15 -16.33
N ILE A 101 -14.51 14.31 -16.48
CA ILE A 101 -13.39 14.74 -15.63
C ILE A 101 -13.83 14.88 -14.17
N LYS A 102 -14.99 15.50 -13.90
CA LYS A 102 -15.54 15.61 -12.54
C LYS A 102 -15.79 14.23 -11.92
N LYS A 103 -16.38 13.32 -12.69
CA LYS A 103 -16.68 11.95 -12.23
C LYS A 103 -15.42 11.12 -12.00
N GLN A 104 -14.41 11.27 -12.86
CA GLN A 104 -13.10 10.65 -12.65
C GLN A 104 -12.42 11.21 -11.40
N LYS A 105 -12.45 12.52 -11.19
CA LYS A 105 -11.85 13.15 -10.02
C LYS A 105 -12.48 12.66 -8.73
N SER A 106 -13.82 12.64 -8.63
CA SER A 106 -14.51 12.16 -7.43
C SER A 106 -14.23 10.68 -7.16
N THR A 107 -14.25 9.84 -8.20
CA THR A 107 -13.96 8.40 -8.08
C THR A 107 -12.51 8.16 -7.63
N THR A 108 -11.57 8.96 -8.14
CA THR A 108 -10.14 8.85 -7.78
C THR A 108 -9.90 9.31 -6.35
N GLU A 109 -10.51 10.42 -5.92
CA GLU A 109 -10.42 10.89 -4.53
C GLU A 109 -11.00 9.87 -3.55
N GLU A 110 -12.14 9.26 -3.87
CA GLU A 110 -12.75 8.24 -3.02
C GLU A 110 -11.91 6.94 -2.95
N ALA A 111 -11.32 6.53 -4.07
CA ALA A 111 -10.41 5.39 -4.13
C ALA A 111 -9.12 5.64 -3.33
N LEU A 112 -8.52 6.83 -3.47
CA LEU A 112 -7.34 7.23 -2.71
C LEU A 112 -7.64 7.27 -1.21
N LYS A 113 -8.78 7.83 -0.80
CA LYS A 113 -9.18 7.86 0.60
C LYS A 113 -9.33 6.45 1.19
N LYS A 114 -10.00 5.54 0.48
CA LYS A 114 -10.13 4.13 0.89
C LYS A 114 -8.77 3.41 0.96
N GLN A 115 -7.87 3.70 0.03
CA GLN A 115 -6.51 3.16 0.06
C GLN A 115 -5.73 3.66 1.28
N THR A 116 -5.75 4.96 1.58
CA THR A 116 -5.09 5.53 2.75
C THR A 116 -5.62 4.92 4.04
N GLU A 117 -6.94 4.84 4.21
CA GLU A 117 -7.57 4.21 5.38
C GLU A 117 -7.17 2.73 5.53
N THR A 118 -7.07 2.01 4.40
CA THR A 118 -6.64 0.61 4.38
C THR A 118 -5.16 0.46 4.74
N ILE A 119 -4.29 1.32 4.20
CA ILE A 119 -2.85 1.33 4.50
C ILE A 119 -2.61 1.64 5.97
N ASP A 120 -3.30 2.63 6.53
CA ASP A 120 -3.20 2.98 7.95
C ASP A 120 -3.63 1.81 8.85
N LYS A 121 -4.72 1.12 8.48
CA LYS A 121 -5.18 -0.06 9.21
C LYS A 121 -4.17 -1.20 9.14
N ILE A 122 -3.65 -1.50 7.95
CA ILE A 122 -2.63 -2.53 7.76
C ILE A 122 -1.37 -2.17 8.54
N GLY A 123 -0.94 -0.91 8.51
CA GLY A 123 0.23 -0.44 9.25
C GLY A 123 0.10 -0.68 10.75
N LYS A 124 -1.06 -0.35 11.34
CA LYS A 124 -1.36 -0.62 12.75
C LYS A 124 -1.41 -2.13 13.07
N ASP A 125 -2.06 -2.92 12.22
CA ASP A 125 -2.16 -4.38 12.40
C ASP A 125 -0.79 -5.07 12.26
N VAL A 126 0.06 -4.60 11.35
CA VAL A 126 1.43 -5.12 11.18
C VAL A 126 2.30 -4.72 12.37
N GLY A 127 2.23 -3.47 12.82
CA GLY A 127 2.98 -3.00 13.99
C GLY A 127 2.68 -3.80 15.25
N THR A 128 1.39 -4.03 15.55
CA THR A 128 0.96 -4.83 16.71
C THR A 128 1.42 -6.29 16.60
N LYS A 129 1.32 -6.91 15.41
CA LYS A 129 1.83 -8.27 15.18
C LYS A 129 3.34 -8.39 15.34
N ILE A 130 4.10 -7.40 14.86
CA ILE A 130 5.56 -7.37 15.02
C ILE A 130 5.94 -7.27 16.50
N GLN A 131 5.28 -6.39 17.26
CA GLN A 131 5.49 -6.28 18.70
C GLN A 131 5.18 -7.59 19.43
N SER A 132 4.03 -8.21 19.13
CA SER A 132 3.66 -9.51 19.70
C SER A 132 4.68 -10.61 19.35
N PHE A 133 5.16 -10.66 18.11
CA PHE A 133 6.17 -11.64 17.70
C PHE A 133 7.50 -11.45 18.43
N MET A 134 7.97 -10.20 18.56
CA MET A 134 9.20 -9.90 19.30
C MET A 134 9.07 -10.28 20.78
N PHE A 135 7.93 -9.95 21.40
CA PHE A 135 7.64 -10.36 22.77
C PHE A 135 7.69 -11.88 22.94
N ASN A 136 7.01 -12.62 22.07
CA ASN A 136 7.00 -14.09 22.10
C ASN A 136 8.40 -14.69 21.88
N ALA A 137 9.19 -14.11 20.98
CA ALA A 137 10.58 -14.54 20.76
C ALA A 137 11.45 -14.35 22.00
N LEU A 138 11.32 -13.20 22.68
CA LEU A 138 12.01 -12.93 23.95
C LEU A 138 11.57 -13.92 25.04
N MET A 139 10.26 -14.15 25.19
CA MET A 139 9.73 -15.11 26.16
C MET A 139 10.17 -16.55 25.88
N ALA A 140 10.31 -16.93 24.61
CA ALA A 140 10.87 -18.23 24.20
C ALA A 140 12.36 -18.34 24.54
N GLY A 141 13.13 -17.27 24.34
CA GLY A 141 14.52 -17.19 24.77
C GLY A 141 14.67 -17.36 26.28
N ILE A 142 13.90 -16.60 27.07
CA ILE A 142 13.85 -16.72 28.53
C ILE A 142 13.46 -18.14 28.95
N ARG A 143 12.46 -18.73 28.29
CA ARG A 143 12.08 -20.11 28.55
C ARG A 143 13.25 -21.08 28.31
N GLY A 144 14.04 -20.89 27.26
CA GLY A 144 15.27 -21.65 27.02
C GLY A 144 16.28 -21.56 28.18
N HIS A 145 16.50 -20.36 28.71
CA HIS A 145 17.34 -20.17 29.91
C HIS A 145 16.75 -20.87 31.14
N VAL A 146 15.43 -20.83 31.34
CA VAL A 146 14.75 -21.56 32.44
C VAL A 146 14.96 -23.07 32.31
N LEU A 147 14.91 -23.63 31.08
CA LEU A 147 15.23 -25.04 30.86
C LEU A 147 16.66 -25.36 31.28
N LYS A 148 17.61 -24.47 30.93
CA LYS A 148 18.99 -24.63 31.35
C LYS A 148 19.11 -24.62 32.88
N VAL A 149 18.46 -23.69 33.58
CA VAL A 149 18.40 -23.70 35.06
C VAL A 149 17.93 -25.05 35.58
N LYS A 150 16.84 -25.61 35.02
CA LYS A 150 16.34 -26.94 35.43
C LYS A 150 17.40 -28.04 35.28
N VAL A 151 18.10 -28.08 34.16
CA VAL A 151 19.16 -29.06 33.90
C VAL A 151 20.31 -28.90 34.91
N GLU A 152 20.72 -27.66 35.21
CA GLU A 152 21.78 -27.38 36.17
C GLU A 152 21.36 -27.73 37.61
N LEU A 153 20.12 -27.46 38.01
CA LEU A 153 19.57 -27.84 39.32
C LEU A 153 19.54 -29.36 39.51
N VAL A 154 19.11 -30.11 38.50
CA VAL A 154 19.14 -31.59 38.51
C VAL A 154 20.57 -32.11 38.60
N SER A 155 21.51 -31.44 37.93
CA SER A 155 22.94 -31.75 37.98
C SER A 155 23.64 -31.23 39.25
N LYS A 156 22.90 -30.59 40.17
CA LYS A 156 23.39 -29.96 41.41
C LYS A 156 24.46 -28.87 41.18
N ASN A 157 24.50 -28.28 39.99
CA ASN A 157 25.39 -27.18 39.64
C ASN A 157 24.76 -25.84 40.03
N ILE A 158 24.68 -25.59 41.33
CA ILE A 158 23.96 -24.45 41.89
C ILE A 158 24.57 -23.11 41.45
N GLY A 159 25.90 -23.03 41.35
CA GLY A 159 26.58 -21.81 40.89
C GLY A 159 26.15 -21.40 39.47
N THR A 160 26.10 -22.37 38.54
CA THR A 160 25.66 -22.10 37.16
C THR A 160 24.17 -21.79 37.10
N ALA A 161 23.34 -22.51 37.87
CA ALA A 161 21.92 -22.22 37.98
C ALA A 161 21.64 -20.79 38.47
N LYS A 162 22.42 -20.28 39.44
CA LYS A 162 22.31 -18.90 39.94
C LYS A 162 22.68 -17.86 38.89
N ASN A 163 23.78 -18.07 38.18
CA ASN A 163 24.20 -17.19 37.08
C ASN A 163 23.13 -17.15 35.99
N GLU A 164 22.53 -18.29 35.67
CA GLU A 164 21.48 -18.37 34.67
C GLU A 164 20.19 -17.68 35.12
N LEU A 165 19.80 -17.80 36.39
CA LEU A 165 18.68 -17.06 36.99
C LEU A 165 18.91 -15.53 36.98
N GLU A 166 20.15 -15.06 37.04
CA GLU A 166 20.51 -13.66 36.88
C GLU A 166 20.30 -13.17 35.45
N LEU A 167 20.77 -13.94 34.46
CA LEU A 167 20.55 -13.65 33.04
C LEU A 167 19.05 -13.60 32.70
N ILE A 168 18.25 -14.50 33.28
CA ILE A 168 16.80 -14.48 33.13
C ILE A 168 16.21 -13.20 33.72
N SER A 169 16.72 -12.74 34.88
CA SER A 169 16.26 -11.50 35.51
C SER A 169 16.51 -10.29 34.63
N GLU A 170 17.71 -10.19 34.05
CA GLU A 170 18.05 -9.12 33.11
C GLU A 170 17.22 -9.18 31.83
N ALA A 171 16.97 -10.39 31.31
CA ALA A 171 16.15 -10.58 30.12
C ALA A 171 14.70 -10.14 30.35
N PHE A 172 14.14 -10.39 31.54
CA PHE A 172 12.81 -9.89 31.90
C PHE A 172 12.78 -8.36 32.01
N GLU A 173 13.79 -7.72 32.59
CA GLU A 173 13.85 -6.25 32.64
C GLU A 173 13.91 -5.65 31.23
N LYS A 174 14.72 -6.22 30.34
CA LYS A 174 14.78 -5.80 28.92
C LYS A 174 13.46 -6.02 28.20
N ALA A 175 12.77 -7.13 28.48
CA ALA A 175 11.45 -7.38 27.90
C ALA A 175 10.42 -6.36 28.39
N ARG A 176 10.49 -5.95 29.66
CA ARG A 176 9.54 -5.02 30.30
C ARG A 176 9.58 -3.61 29.72
N THR A 177 10.76 -3.12 29.32
CA THR A 177 10.91 -1.77 28.74
C THR A 177 10.23 -1.62 27.38
N SER A 178 10.04 -2.73 26.67
CA SER A 178 9.51 -2.76 25.29
C SER A 178 8.14 -3.45 25.20
N ALA A 179 7.58 -3.85 26.33
CA ALA A 179 6.32 -4.57 26.43
C ALA A 179 5.11 -3.62 26.46
N THR A 180 3.95 -4.12 26.03
CA THR A 180 2.65 -3.48 26.27
C THR A 180 2.31 -3.50 27.76
N ASP A 181 1.35 -2.70 28.22
CA ASP A 181 0.97 -2.68 29.65
C ASP A 181 0.40 -4.03 30.12
N GLU A 182 -0.28 -4.75 29.23
CA GLU A 182 -0.79 -6.11 29.46
C GLU A 182 0.36 -7.10 29.65
N ASP A 183 1.36 -7.05 28.76
CA ASP A 183 2.54 -7.91 28.81
C ASP A 183 3.45 -7.60 30.02
N LYS A 184 3.56 -6.32 30.40
CA LYS A 184 4.30 -5.90 31.60
C LYS A 184 3.78 -6.56 32.86
N LYS A 185 2.46 -6.64 33.02
CA LYS A 185 1.84 -7.32 34.18
C LYS A 185 2.25 -8.80 34.23
N VAL A 186 2.25 -9.48 33.08
CA VAL A 186 2.67 -10.88 33.02
C VAL A 186 4.16 -11.03 33.34
N ILE A 187 5.01 -10.13 32.83
CA ILE A 187 6.44 -10.10 33.18
C ILE A 187 6.62 -9.93 34.69
N GLU A 188 5.88 -9.04 35.34
CA GLU A 188 5.98 -8.81 36.78
C GLU A 188 5.63 -10.05 37.60
N GLU A 189 4.60 -10.78 37.22
CA GLU A 189 4.21 -12.06 37.84
C GLU A 189 5.33 -13.10 37.71
N LEU A 190 5.91 -13.23 36.52
CA LEU A 190 7.02 -14.16 36.24
C LEU A 190 8.31 -13.77 36.98
N GLN A 191 8.62 -12.47 37.05
CA GLN A 191 9.73 -11.95 37.85
C GLN A 191 9.53 -12.22 39.35
N GLY A 192 8.29 -12.18 39.84
CA GLY A 192 7.95 -12.56 41.21
C GLY A 192 8.31 -14.02 41.51
N LEU A 193 8.02 -14.94 40.58
CA LEU A 193 8.41 -16.36 40.70
C LEU A 193 9.93 -16.52 40.67
N LEU A 194 10.60 -15.84 39.75
CA LEU A 194 12.06 -15.87 39.61
C LEU A 194 12.78 -15.37 40.86
N LYS A 195 12.34 -14.25 41.45
CA LYS A 195 12.91 -13.68 42.68
C LYS A 195 12.82 -14.67 43.84
N LYS A 196 11.67 -15.33 44.00
CA LYS A 196 11.50 -16.34 45.03
C LYS A 196 12.37 -17.58 44.78
N ALA A 197 12.50 -18.02 43.52
CA ALA A 197 13.41 -19.11 43.16
C ALA A 197 14.88 -18.79 43.50
N ARG A 198 15.34 -17.56 43.21
CA ARG A 198 16.70 -17.11 43.58
C ARG A 198 16.92 -17.05 45.09
N ALA A 199 15.91 -16.64 45.86
CA ALA A 199 16.02 -16.55 47.33
C ALA A 199 16.13 -17.92 48.01
N GLU A 200 15.49 -18.94 47.44
CA GLU A 200 15.43 -20.28 48.02
C GLU A 200 16.53 -21.21 47.51
N ILE A 201 17.25 -20.86 46.44
CA ILE A 201 18.18 -21.78 45.78
C ILE A 201 19.32 -22.30 46.69
N ASP A 202 19.73 -21.52 47.68
CA ASP A 202 20.77 -21.92 48.65
C ASP A 202 20.20 -22.53 49.94
N THR A 203 18.92 -22.28 50.25
CA THR A 203 18.31 -22.57 51.57
C THR A 203 17.25 -23.68 51.50
N ASP A 204 16.54 -23.79 50.38
CA ASP A 204 15.51 -24.77 50.11
C ASP A 204 15.49 -25.11 48.60
N LEU A 205 16.44 -25.97 48.21
CA LEU A 205 16.61 -26.41 46.82
C LEU A 205 15.35 -27.08 46.22
N PRO A 206 14.59 -27.93 46.96
CA PRO A 206 13.31 -28.44 46.48
C PRO A 206 12.30 -27.34 46.15
N SER A 207 12.12 -26.35 47.04
CA SER A 207 11.19 -25.24 46.77
C SER A 207 11.65 -24.38 45.59
N ALA A 208 12.95 -24.09 45.48
CA ALA A 208 13.52 -23.39 44.33
C ALA A 208 13.26 -24.16 43.02
N THR A 209 13.43 -25.48 43.02
CA THR A 209 13.16 -26.35 41.86
C THR A 209 11.69 -26.27 41.45
N ASN A 210 10.77 -26.37 42.41
CA ASN A 210 9.33 -26.25 42.16
C ASN A 210 8.95 -24.88 41.57
N ARG A 211 9.60 -23.79 42.01
CA ARG A 211 9.38 -22.46 41.46
C ARG A 211 9.91 -22.30 40.04
N VAL A 212 11.08 -22.89 39.74
CA VAL A 212 11.62 -22.92 38.38
C VAL A 212 10.73 -23.75 37.46
N ASP A 213 10.17 -24.85 37.94
CA ASP A 213 9.18 -25.64 37.20
C ASP A 213 7.91 -24.85 36.92
N LEU A 214 7.38 -24.15 37.93
CA LEU A 214 6.23 -23.28 37.75
C LEU A 214 6.51 -22.17 36.72
N LEU A 215 7.68 -21.54 36.79
CA LEU A 215 8.12 -20.52 35.83
C LEU A 215 8.17 -21.09 34.40
N TRP A 216 8.70 -22.30 34.22
CA TRP A 216 8.71 -23.01 32.94
C TRP A 216 7.30 -23.28 32.40
N HIS A 217 6.38 -23.67 33.27
CA HIS A 217 4.99 -23.95 32.92
C HIS A 217 4.24 -22.68 32.51
N GLU A 218 4.36 -21.59 33.27
CA GLU A 218 3.69 -20.32 32.97
C GLU A 218 4.22 -19.68 31.69
N LEU A 219 5.54 -19.65 31.49
CA LEU A 219 6.13 -19.24 30.20
C LEU A 219 5.61 -20.11 29.05
N GLY A 220 5.43 -21.40 29.28
CA GLY A 220 4.87 -22.29 28.27
C GLY A 220 3.38 -22.14 28.01
N LYS A 221 2.62 -21.63 28.97
CA LYS A 221 1.21 -21.26 28.79
C LYS A 221 1.11 -19.96 28.00
N LEU A 222 1.95 -18.98 28.31
CA LEU A 222 2.03 -17.71 27.59
C LEU A 222 2.32 -17.93 26.11
N LEU A 223 3.35 -18.73 25.79
CA LEU A 223 3.77 -18.98 24.41
C LEU A 223 2.78 -19.83 23.58
N ARG A 224 1.84 -20.53 24.24
CA ARG A 224 0.81 -21.35 23.56
C ARG A 224 -0.46 -20.57 23.25
N LYS A 225 -0.62 -19.35 23.75
CA LYS A 225 -1.76 -18.47 23.45
C LYS A 225 -1.60 -17.72 22.11
N VAL A 226 -0.48 -17.95 21.41
CA VAL A 226 -0.09 -17.31 20.14
C VAL A 226 -0.64 -18.09 18.95
#